data_AF-A0A849ZV15-F1
#
_entry.id   AF-A0A849ZV15-F1
#
_cell.length_a   1.000
_cell.length_b   1.000
_cell.length_c   1.000
_cell.angle_alpha   90.00
_cell.angle_beta   90.00
_cell.angle_gamma   90.00
#
_symmetry.space_group_name_H-M   'P 1'
#
loop_
_entity.id
_entity.type
_entity.pdbx_description
1 polymer ?
#
loop_
_entity_poly.entity_id
_entity_poly.type
_entity_poly.pdbx_seq_one_letter_code
_entity_poly.pdbx_strand_id
1 'polypeptide(L)'
;MTLFDTAEHQRLADSEARQADWKHWGPYLSERAWGTVREDYSPHGAAWESLPHDHARSRAYRWNEDGLGGFSNRFQNLCLAVALWNGRRPVFGQERLFQEDPHWRDHLLFYEYFHGDTGAGVGASHQTGWTALAATLLQESGR
;
A
#
# COMPACT_ATOMS: atom_id res chain seq x y z
N MET A 1 -14.82 18.30 36.39
CA MET A 1 -15.15 16.96 35.88
C MET A 1 -14.59 16.88 34.47
N THR A 2 -13.35 16.41 34.32
CA THR A 2 -12.65 16.31 33.02
C THR A 2 -13.16 15.06 32.30
N LEU A 3 -13.77 15.25 31.14
CA LEU A 3 -14.59 14.25 30.43
C LEU A 3 -13.79 13.19 29.64
N PHE A 4 -12.47 13.11 29.80
CA PHE A 4 -11.60 12.49 28.79
C PHE A 4 -10.44 11.72 29.42
N ASP A 5 -10.69 10.50 29.87
CA ASP A 5 -9.69 9.64 30.53
C ASP A 5 -9.52 8.30 29.79
N THR A 6 -9.34 8.36 28.47
CA THR A 6 -9.01 7.17 27.67
C THR A 6 -7.62 7.32 27.06
N ALA A 7 -7.01 6.20 26.69
CA ALA A 7 -5.73 6.20 25.99
C ALA A 7 -5.77 7.01 24.67
N GLU A 8 -6.92 7.10 24.00
CA GLU A 8 -7.06 7.96 22.81
C GLU A 8 -7.01 9.44 23.19
N HIS A 9 -7.74 9.86 24.23
CA HIS A 9 -7.70 11.26 24.68
C HIS A 9 -6.29 11.68 25.11
N GLN A 10 -5.55 10.80 25.79
CA GLN A 10 -4.15 11.06 26.12
C GLN A 10 -3.29 11.23 24.86
N ARG A 11 -3.40 10.31 23.87
CA ARG A 11 -2.65 10.43 22.60
C ARG A 11 -2.96 11.72 21.84
N LEU A 12 -4.22 12.15 21.85
CA LEU A 12 -4.64 13.41 21.22
C LEU A 12 -4.04 14.62 21.96
N ALA A 13 -4.09 14.63 23.30
CA ALA A 13 -3.48 15.69 24.11
C ALA A 13 -1.95 15.76 23.92
N ASP A 14 -1.27 14.61 23.91
CA ASP A 14 0.17 14.52 23.66
C ASP A 14 0.53 15.06 22.26
N SER A 15 -0.29 14.75 21.26
CA SER A 15 -0.11 15.22 19.88
C SER A 15 -0.30 16.73 19.78
N GLU A 16 -1.35 17.30 20.41
CA GLU A 16 -1.59 18.74 20.47
C GLU A 16 -0.47 19.49 21.20
N ALA A 17 0.01 18.92 22.32
CA ALA A 17 1.13 19.45 23.09
C ALA A 17 2.50 19.22 22.44
N ARG A 18 2.57 18.53 21.29
CA ARG A 18 3.80 18.12 20.59
C ARG A 18 4.77 17.32 21.49
N GLN A 19 4.23 16.53 22.41
CA GLN A 19 5.01 15.62 23.26
C GLN A 19 5.27 14.28 22.57
N ALA A 20 4.42 13.89 21.61
CA ALA A 20 4.58 12.69 20.80
C ALA A 20 3.94 12.86 19.41
N ASP A 21 4.52 12.24 18.38
CA ASP A 21 4.00 12.29 16.99
C ASP A 21 3.07 11.10 16.70
N TRP A 22 1.97 11.00 17.43
CA TRP A 22 0.96 9.94 17.25
C TRP A 22 0.29 9.94 15.86
N LYS A 23 0.49 11.01 15.07
CA LYS A 23 -0.07 11.19 13.73
C LYS A 23 1.00 11.00 12.63
N HIS A 24 2.15 10.40 12.98
CA HIS A 24 3.19 10.11 12.00
C HIS A 24 2.73 9.07 10.97
N TRP A 25 2.08 8.00 11.45
CA TRP A 25 1.47 6.94 10.65
C TRP A 25 -0.04 6.94 10.88
N GLY A 26 -0.79 6.68 9.82
CA GLY A 26 -2.24 6.59 9.92
C GLY A 26 -2.89 6.16 8.61
N PRO A 27 -4.23 6.11 8.57
CA PRO A 27 -5.01 5.83 7.36
C PRO A 27 -5.01 7.05 6.42
N TYR A 28 -3.82 7.56 6.09
CA TYR A 28 -3.63 8.66 5.17
C TYR A 28 -3.50 8.19 3.73
N LEU A 29 -3.54 6.87 3.50
CA LEU A 29 -3.81 6.32 2.18
C LEU A 29 -5.23 6.75 1.81
N SER A 30 -5.26 7.93 1.23
CA SER A 30 -6.40 8.58 0.64
C SER A 30 -7.19 7.58 -0.19
N GLU A 31 -8.51 7.62 -0.01
CA GLU A 31 -9.55 7.14 -0.91
C GLU A 31 -9.47 7.90 -2.26
N ARG A 32 -8.29 7.93 -2.88
CA ARG A 32 -7.87 8.92 -3.89
C ARG A 32 -8.35 8.60 -5.29
N ALA A 33 -9.29 7.68 -5.38
CA ALA A 33 -9.73 7.07 -6.59
C ALA A 33 -11.03 7.73 -7.09
N TRP A 34 -11.04 9.06 -7.21
CA TRP A 34 -12.18 9.77 -7.82
C TRP A 34 -11.97 9.95 -9.32
N GLY A 35 -13.01 9.69 -10.13
CA GLY A 35 -13.01 9.94 -11.57
C GLY A 35 -11.99 9.13 -12.37
N THR A 36 -11.58 7.97 -11.86
CA THR A 36 -10.51 7.19 -12.51
C THR A 36 -11.03 6.51 -13.76
N VAL A 37 -10.38 6.75 -14.91
CA VAL A 37 -10.73 6.14 -16.22
C VAL A 37 -10.75 4.61 -16.16
N ARG A 38 -9.88 4.01 -15.33
CA ARG A 38 -9.84 2.55 -15.12
C ARG A 38 -11.08 1.99 -14.42
N GLU A 39 -11.85 2.83 -13.73
CA GLU A 39 -13.09 2.47 -13.02
C GLU A 39 -14.34 3.06 -13.69
N ASP A 40 -14.18 3.57 -14.90
CA ASP A 40 -15.30 4.10 -15.65
C ASP A 40 -16.08 2.98 -16.32
N TYR A 41 -17.21 2.62 -15.70
CA TYR A 41 -18.19 1.70 -16.26
C TYR A 41 -19.36 2.44 -16.91
N SER A 42 -19.23 3.75 -17.17
CA SER A 42 -20.29 4.49 -17.84
C SER A 42 -20.42 4.08 -19.30
N PRO A 43 -21.62 4.19 -19.88
CA PRO A 43 -21.84 3.86 -21.30
C PRO A 43 -21.05 4.74 -22.29
N HIS A 44 -20.55 5.90 -21.85
CA HIS A 44 -20.01 6.94 -22.74
C HIS A 44 -18.65 7.53 -22.31
N GLY A 45 -17.98 6.96 -21.31
CA GLY A 45 -16.65 7.46 -20.90
C GLY A 45 -16.69 8.70 -19.99
N ALA A 46 -17.74 8.87 -19.19
CA ALA A 46 -17.95 9.98 -18.26
C ALA A 46 -17.57 9.61 -16.81
N ALA A 47 -16.29 9.27 -16.58
CA ALA A 47 -15.77 8.79 -15.29
C ALA A 47 -16.11 9.68 -14.08
N TRP A 48 -16.10 11.00 -14.26
CA TRP A 48 -16.35 11.98 -13.20
C TRP A 48 -17.83 12.06 -12.79
N GLU A 49 -18.75 11.75 -13.72
CA GLU A 49 -20.19 11.73 -13.48
C GLU A 49 -20.66 10.37 -12.96
N SER A 50 -20.03 9.29 -13.47
CA SER A 50 -20.39 7.91 -13.13
C SER A 50 -19.84 7.45 -11.77
N LEU A 51 -18.72 8.04 -11.35
CA LEU A 51 -18.12 7.87 -10.03
C LEU A 51 -17.96 9.25 -9.37
N PRO A 52 -19.01 9.83 -8.77
CA PRO A 52 -18.91 11.09 -8.06
C PRO A 52 -18.04 10.96 -6.80
N HIS A 53 -17.50 12.09 -6.33
CA HIS A 53 -16.64 12.14 -5.14
C HIS A 53 -17.29 11.48 -3.90
N ASP A 54 -18.61 11.60 -3.73
CA ASP A 54 -19.32 10.97 -2.60
C ASP A 54 -19.32 9.45 -2.65
N HIS A 55 -19.17 8.84 -3.83
CA HIS A 55 -19.01 7.39 -3.94
C HIS A 55 -17.57 6.97 -3.62
N ALA A 56 -16.60 7.88 -3.77
CA ALA A 56 -15.19 7.53 -3.65
C ALA A 56 -14.83 7.01 -2.24
N ARG A 57 -15.59 7.43 -1.23
CA ARG A 57 -15.43 7.06 0.18
C ARG A 57 -16.09 5.76 0.63
N SER A 58 -16.80 5.08 -0.26
CA SER A 58 -17.64 3.94 0.13
C SER A 58 -17.71 2.85 -0.93
N ARG A 59 -16.90 2.95 -1.98
CA ARG A 59 -16.84 1.98 -3.06
C ARG A 59 -15.54 1.19 -2.97
N ALA A 60 -15.64 -0.13 -3.06
CA ALA A 60 -14.47 -0.97 -3.30
C ALA A 60 -14.04 -0.83 -4.76
N TYR A 61 -12.80 -0.45 -4.99
CA TYR A 61 -12.22 -0.34 -6.31
C TYR A 61 -11.74 -1.69 -6.82
N ARG A 62 -11.90 -1.94 -8.12
CA ARG A 62 -11.43 -3.14 -8.80
C ARG A 62 -10.03 -2.98 -9.39
N TRP A 63 -9.70 -1.77 -9.84
CA TRP A 63 -8.50 -1.43 -10.60
C TRP A 63 -7.69 -0.31 -9.96
N ASN A 64 -8.13 0.19 -8.81
CA ASN A 64 -7.35 1.14 -8.03
C ASN A 64 -6.36 0.44 -7.08
N GLU A 65 -5.44 1.23 -6.55
CA GLU A 65 -4.36 0.82 -5.64
C GLU A 65 -4.80 0.87 -4.17
N ASP A 66 -6.11 0.95 -3.91
CA ASP A 66 -6.70 0.94 -2.57
C ASP A 66 -6.58 -0.46 -1.97
N GLY A 67 -5.44 -0.73 -1.36
CA GLY A 67 -5.21 -1.96 -0.62
C GLY A 67 -6.06 -2.01 0.66
N LEU A 68 -6.54 -3.20 1.02
CA LEU A 68 -7.35 -3.41 2.21
C LEU A 68 -6.59 -2.95 3.46
N GLY A 69 -7.20 -2.07 4.27
CA GLY A 69 -6.57 -1.53 5.47
C GLY A 69 -5.30 -0.73 5.18
N GLY A 70 -5.28 0.00 4.06
CA GLY A 70 -4.16 0.82 3.66
C GLY A 70 -3.79 1.91 4.67
N PHE A 71 -2.50 2.10 4.89
CA PHE A 71 -1.96 3.14 5.75
C PHE A 71 -0.65 3.68 5.19
N SER A 72 -0.28 4.88 5.60
CA SER A 72 0.95 5.52 5.15
C SER A 72 1.47 6.46 6.23
N ASN A 73 2.74 6.87 6.08
CA ASN A 73 3.23 7.98 6.86
C ASN A 73 2.54 9.27 6.39
N ARG A 74 2.52 10.32 7.22
CA ARG A 74 1.85 11.60 6.92
C ARG A 74 2.32 12.30 5.64
N PHE A 75 3.49 11.93 5.12
CA PHE A 75 4.05 12.45 3.85
C PHE A 75 3.75 11.54 2.65
N GLN A 76 3.27 10.32 2.89
CA GLN A 76 2.92 9.33 1.86
C GLN A 76 4.11 8.89 1.01
N ASN A 77 5.30 8.92 1.62
CA ASN A 77 6.51 8.39 1.04
C ASN A 77 6.52 6.85 1.05
N LEU A 78 5.77 6.26 1.99
CA LEU A 78 5.52 4.82 2.03
C LEU A 78 4.03 4.55 2.19
N CYS A 79 3.49 3.78 1.26
CA CYS A 79 2.10 3.33 1.24
C CYS A 79 2.09 1.81 1.42
N LEU A 80 1.42 1.35 2.47
CA LEU A 80 1.32 -0.06 2.82
C LEU A 80 -0.15 -0.46 2.90
N ALA A 81 -0.43 -1.74 2.66
CA ALA A 81 -1.76 -2.30 2.85
C ALA A 81 -1.65 -3.76 3.28
N VAL A 82 -2.73 -4.30 3.81
CA VAL A 82 -2.82 -5.71 4.18
C VAL A 82 -2.81 -6.55 2.90
N ALA A 83 -1.85 -7.45 2.79
CA ALA A 83 -1.80 -8.48 1.77
C ALA A 83 -2.21 -9.83 2.35
N LEU A 84 -3.15 -10.50 1.70
CA LEU A 84 -3.53 -11.88 2.03
C LEU A 84 -2.67 -12.84 1.21
N TRP A 85 -2.02 -13.79 1.90
CA TRP A 85 -1.06 -14.70 1.28
C TRP A 85 -1.68 -16.08 1.05
N ASN A 86 -1.59 -16.57 -0.18
CA ASN A 86 -2.09 -17.88 -0.61
C ASN A 86 -0.99 -18.98 -0.63
N GLY A 87 0.15 -18.74 0.03
CA GLY A 87 1.30 -19.65 0.01
C GLY A 87 2.21 -19.53 -1.21
N ARG A 88 1.81 -18.77 -2.25
CA ARG A 88 2.66 -18.48 -3.43
C ARG A 88 3.23 -17.07 -3.33
N ARG A 89 4.48 -16.89 -3.77
CA ARG A 89 5.16 -15.59 -3.73
C ARG A 89 4.93 -14.85 -5.05
N PRO A 90 4.28 -13.68 -5.06
CA PRO A 90 4.01 -12.91 -6.29
C PRO A 90 5.26 -12.68 -7.13
N VAL A 91 6.40 -12.37 -6.49
CA VAL A 91 7.69 -12.07 -7.14
C VAL A 91 8.17 -13.17 -8.10
N PHE A 92 7.83 -14.44 -7.84
CA PHE A 92 8.21 -15.56 -8.71
C PHE A 92 7.21 -15.83 -9.84
N GLY A 93 6.10 -15.10 -9.90
CA GLY A 93 5.06 -15.26 -10.90
C GLY A 93 4.61 -16.72 -11.03
N GLN A 94 4.64 -17.24 -12.26
CA GLN A 94 4.23 -18.61 -12.58
C GLN A 94 5.39 -19.63 -12.58
N GLU A 95 6.60 -19.22 -12.22
CA GLU A 95 7.77 -20.11 -12.27
C GLU A 95 7.74 -21.13 -11.13
N ARG A 96 7.48 -22.39 -11.48
CA ARG A 96 7.24 -23.46 -10.50
C ARG A 96 8.50 -23.80 -9.70
N LEU A 97 9.69 -23.70 -10.31
CA LEU A 97 10.95 -23.98 -9.63
C LEU A 97 11.09 -23.10 -8.38
N PHE A 98 10.91 -21.78 -8.53
CA PHE A 98 11.02 -20.84 -7.43
C PHE A 98 9.80 -20.83 -6.50
N GLN A 99 8.65 -21.37 -6.92
CA GLN A 99 7.47 -21.42 -6.04
C GLN A 99 7.46 -22.67 -5.15
N GLU A 100 7.91 -23.81 -5.68
CA GLU A 100 7.62 -25.13 -5.10
C GLU A 100 8.88 -25.85 -4.61
N ASP A 101 10.05 -25.62 -5.22
CA ASP A 101 11.25 -26.38 -4.90
C ASP A 101 11.81 -25.99 -3.51
N PRO A 102 11.99 -26.96 -2.58
CA PRO A 102 12.48 -26.69 -1.23
C PRO A 102 13.85 -26.02 -1.17
N HIS A 103 14.68 -26.17 -2.21
CA HIS A 103 16.00 -25.58 -2.29
C HIS A 103 15.96 -24.17 -2.87
N TRP A 104 14.91 -23.76 -3.58
CA TRP A 104 14.85 -22.47 -4.28
C TRP A 104 13.79 -21.51 -3.75
N ARG A 105 12.70 -22.02 -3.17
CA ARG A 105 11.50 -21.23 -2.82
C ARG A 105 11.68 -20.12 -1.78
N ASP A 106 12.77 -20.20 -1.03
CA ASP A 106 13.09 -19.24 0.03
C ASP A 106 14.25 -18.30 -0.38
N HIS A 107 14.78 -18.44 -1.59
CA HIS A 107 15.77 -17.52 -2.16
C HIS A 107 15.09 -16.39 -2.93
N LEU A 108 14.63 -15.38 -2.18
CA LEU A 108 14.01 -14.19 -2.76
C LEU A 108 15.00 -13.44 -3.67
N LEU A 109 14.54 -13.18 -4.89
CA LEU A 109 15.27 -12.42 -5.88
C LEU A 109 14.79 -10.97 -5.90
N PHE A 110 15.74 -10.04 -5.99
CA PHE A 110 15.44 -8.64 -6.26
C PHE A 110 15.43 -8.42 -7.77
N TYR A 111 14.31 -7.94 -8.29
CA TYR A 111 14.13 -7.68 -9.71
C TYR A 111 14.23 -6.19 -10.01
N GLU A 112 14.51 -5.91 -11.27
CA GLU A 112 14.58 -4.57 -11.83
C GLU A 112 13.22 -3.85 -11.80
N TYR A 113 12.15 -4.58 -12.13
CA TYR A 113 10.77 -4.10 -12.15
C TYR A 113 9.82 -5.14 -11.53
N PHE A 114 8.63 -4.69 -11.16
CA PHE A 114 7.53 -5.54 -10.72
C PHE A 114 6.29 -5.27 -11.57
N HIS A 115 5.60 -6.34 -11.97
CA HIS A 115 4.35 -6.24 -12.69
C HIS A 115 3.25 -5.68 -11.78
N GLY A 116 2.58 -4.59 -12.19
CA GLY A 116 1.59 -3.88 -11.35
C GLY A 116 0.43 -4.77 -10.87
N ASP A 117 -0.11 -5.62 -11.75
CA ASP A 117 -1.25 -6.47 -11.37
C ASP A 117 -0.89 -7.75 -10.59
N THR A 118 0.26 -8.34 -10.88
CA THR A 118 0.61 -9.70 -10.39
C THR A 118 1.73 -9.69 -9.35
N GLY A 119 2.46 -8.59 -9.22
CA GLY A 119 3.66 -8.49 -8.38
C GLY A 119 4.84 -9.33 -8.88
N ALA A 120 4.76 -9.91 -10.08
CA ALA A 120 5.85 -10.71 -10.64
C ALA A 120 7.08 -9.86 -10.91
N GLY A 121 8.26 -10.38 -10.58
CA GLY A 121 9.53 -9.76 -10.90
C GLY A 121 9.83 -9.85 -12.41
N VAL A 122 10.25 -8.73 -13.01
CA VAL A 122 10.51 -8.61 -14.44
C VAL A 122 11.85 -7.90 -14.67
N GLY A 123 12.56 -8.29 -15.74
CA GLY A 123 13.86 -7.74 -16.08
C GLY A 123 15.01 -8.44 -15.38
N ALA A 124 16.11 -7.73 -15.16
CA ALA A 124 17.29 -8.31 -14.50
C ALA A 124 16.95 -8.78 -13.08
N SER A 125 17.36 -10.01 -12.74
CA SER A 125 17.34 -10.53 -11.36
C SER A 125 18.62 -10.17 -10.62
N HIS A 126 18.59 -10.19 -9.28
CA HIS A 126 19.68 -9.75 -8.39
C HIS A 126 20.03 -8.27 -8.50
N GLN A 127 19.06 -7.42 -8.85
CA GLN A 127 19.25 -5.98 -8.90
C GLN A 127 19.21 -5.41 -7.47
N THR A 128 20.37 -5.37 -6.80
CA THR A 128 20.55 -4.64 -5.52
C THR A 128 20.89 -3.16 -5.76
N GLY A 129 20.47 -2.61 -6.91
CA GLY A 129 20.68 -1.23 -7.30
C GLY A 129 19.56 -0.35 -6.79
N TRP A 130 18.81 0.28 -7.70
CA TRP A 130 17.69 1.15 -7.31
C TRP A 130 16.59 0.40 -6.56
N THR A 131 16.37 -0.90 -6.81
CA THR A 131 15.35 -1.66 -6.08
C THR A 131 15.69 -1.76 -4.59
N ALA A 132 16.98 -1.75 -4.23
CA ALA A 132 17.41 -1.75 -2.83
C ALA A 132 17.09 -0.43 -2.09
N LEU A 133 16.78 0.67 -2.80
CA LEU A 133 16.33 1.92 -2.16
C LEU A 133 15.05 1.72 -1.35
N ALA A 134 14.24 0.71 -1.66
CA ALA A 134 13.09 0.33 -0.83
C ALA A 134 13.49 0.04 0.63
N ALA A 135 14.67 -0.56 0.86
CA ALA A 135 15.17 -0.82 2.22
C ALA A 135 15.52 0.49 2.94
N THR A 136 16.12 1.45 2.24
CA THR A 136 16.41 2.78 2.79
C THR A 136 15.11 3.52 3.13
N LEU A 137 14.13 3.51 2.24
CA LEU A 137 12.82 4.13 2.49
C LEU A 137 12.13 3.53 3.72
N LEU A 138 12.18 2.20 3.89
CA LEU A 138 11.66 1.51 5.07
C LEU A 138 12.41 1.91 6.33
N GLN A 139 13.73 1.96 6.28
CA GLN A 139 14.56 2.34 7.42
C GLN A 139 14.35 3.79 7.85
N GLU A 140 14.22 4.71 6.90
CA GLU A 140 13.97 6.13 7.17
C GLU A 140 12.57 6.38 7.68
N SER A 141 11.57 5.67 7.14
CA SER A 141 10.16 5.83 7.55
C SER A 141 9.83 5.14 8.88
N GLY A 142 10.63 4.15 9.30
CA GLY A 142 10.43 3.40 10.54
C GLY A 142 11.11 3.98 11.78
N ARG A 143 11.83 5.10 11.66
CA ARG A 143 12.45 5.83 12.77
C ARG A 143 11.47 6.82 13.40
#